data_AF-A0A7J3IIY1-F1
#
_entry.id   AF-A0A7J3IIY1-F1
#
_cell.length_a   1.000
_cell.length_b   1.000
_cell.length_c   1.000
_cell.angle_alpha   90.00
_cell.angle_beta   90.00
_cell.angle_gamma   90.00
#
_symmetry.space_group_name_H-M   'P 1'
#
loop_
_entity.id
_entity.type
_entity.pdbx_description
1 polymer ?
#
loop_
_entity_poly.entity_id
_entity_poly.type
_entity_poly.pdbx_seq_one_letter_code
_entity_poly.pdbx_strand_id
1 'polypeptide(L)' 'MKAWLDVTVLRCPNCGRFYVDASWYVVEMEADIECGECGKEFNSKRNAVDRALLEFSLDENGEIQDVKIAKHL' A
#
# COMPACT_ATOMS: atom_id res chain seq x y z
N MET A 1 9.13 -18.55 -9.20
CA MET A 1 9.59 -17.23 -9.73
C MET A 1 9.44 -16.17 -8.63
N LYS A 2 9.91 -14.93 -8.84
CA LYS A 2 9.75 -13.83 -7.88
C LYS A 2 9.12 -12.61 -8.54
N ALA A 3 8.28 -11.90 -7.80
CA ALA A 3 7.71 -10.60 -8.18
C ALA A 3 7.77 -9.64 -6.98
N TRP A 4 7.65 -8.34 -7.23
CA TRP A 4 7.73 -7.33 -6.19
C TRP A 4 6.63 -6.27 -6.33
N LEU A 5 6.13 -5.78 -5.19
CA LEU A 5 5.22 -4.65 -5.14
C LEU A 5 5.68 -3.66 -4.08
N ASP A 6 5.84 -2.42 -4.49
CA ASP A 6 6.08 -1.30 -3.59
C ASP A 6 4.73 -0.80 -3.06
N VAL A 7 4.52 -0.94 -1.75
CA VAL A 7 3.28 -0.56 -1.08
C VAL A 7 3.51 0.51 -0.03
N THR A 8 2.54 1.40 0.13
CA THR A 8 2.53 2.42 1.17
C THR A 8 1.33 2.19 2.08
N VAL A 9 1.60 2.19 3.38
CA VAL A 9 0.58 2.20 4.42
C VAL A 9 0.14 3.64 4.63
N LEU A 10 -1.17 3.88 4.70
CA LEU A 10 -1.78 5.17 4.99
C LEU A 10 -2.74 5.05 6.16
N ARG A 11 -2.91 6.15 6.89
CA ARG A 11 -3.85 6.23 8.00
C ARG A 11 -4.82 7.38 7.78
N CYS A 12 -6.12 7.07 7.73
CA CYS A 12 -7.15 8.11 7.65
C CYS A 12 -7.02 9.05 8.85
N PRO A 13 -6.85 10.37 8.64
CA PRO A 13 -6.66 11.32 9.72
C PRO A 13 -7.95 11.56 10.53
N ASN A 14 -9.10 11.17 9.99
CA ASN A 14 -10.40 11.44 10.59
C ASN A 14 -10.89 10.36 11.55
N CYS A 15 -10.66 9.08 11.21
CA CYS A 15 -11.13 7.94 12.02
C CYS A 15 -9.99 6.98 12.41
N GLY A 16 -8.78 7.19 11.91
CA GLY A 16 -7.61 6.39 12.25
C GLY A 16 -7.48 5.05 11.52
N ARG A 17 -8.39 4.72 10.58
CA ARG A 17 -8.34 3.48 9.78
C ARG A 17 -7.07 3.40 8.94
N PHE A 18 -6.43 2.23 8.94
CA PHE A 18 -5.27 1.96 8.08
C PHE A 18 -5.68 1.36 6.73
N TYR A 19 -4.90 1.71 5.72
CA TYR A 19 -5.00 1.23 4.34
C TYR A 19 -3.60 0.88 3.85
N VAL A 20 -3.52 0.00 2.85
CA VAL A 20 -2.30 -0.28 2.09
C VAL A 20 -2.65 -0.19 0.62
N ASP A 21 -1.87 0.57 -0.13
CA ASP A 21 -2.06 0.71 -1.58
C ASP A 21 -0.70 0.73 -2.28
N ALA A 22 -0.67 0.55 -3.59
CA ALA A 22 0.55 0.65 -4.37
C ALA A 22 1.14 2.06 -4.23
N SER A 23 2.44 2.13 -3.90
CA SER A 23 3.11 3.39 -3.58
C SER A 23 3.06 4.40 -4.72
N TRP A 24 2.88 3.96 -5.96
CA TRP A 24 2.71 4.87 -7.08
C TRP A 24 1.44 5.74 -6.95
N TYR A 25 0.29 5.16 -6.58
CA TYR A 25 -0.94 5.92 -6.36
C TYR A 25 -0.82 6.87 -5.16
N VAL A 26 -0.15 6.40 -4.10
CA VAL A 26 -0.04 7.16 -2.84
C VAL A 26 0.98 8.28 -2.94
N VAL A 27 2.18 7.98 -3.44
CA VAL A 27 3.36 8.85 -3.35
C VAL A 27 3.56 9.69 -4.60
N GLU A 28 3.26 9.15 -5.78
CA GLU A 28 3.51 9.83 -7.06
C GLU A 28 2.26 10.57 -7.56
N MET A 29 1.08 9.94 -7.52
CA MET A 29 -0.16 10.63 -7.89
C MET A 29 -0.67 11.58 -6.80
N GLU A 30 -0.32 11.32 -5.54
CA GLU A 30 -0.79 12.07 -4.36
C GLU A 30 -2.30 12.29 -4.32
N ALA A 31 -3.08 11.33 -4.83
CA ALA A 31 -4.51 11.51 -5.00
C ALA A 31 -5.22 11.68 -3.65
N ASP A 32 -6.26 12.52 -3.62
CA ASP A 32 -7.23 12.49 -2.54
C ASP A 32 -8.10 11.24 -2.70
N ILE A 33 -8.31 10.53 -1.59
CA ILE A 33 -9.08 9.29 -1.55
C ILE A 33 -10.21 9.41 -0.53
N GLU A 34 -11.35 8.78 -0.80
CA GLU A 34 -12.45 8.68 0.16
C GLU A 34 -12.18 7.54 1.16
N CYS A 35 -12.26 7.85 2.45
CA CYS A 35 -12.21 6.83 3.49
C CYS A 35 -13.48 5.96 3.45
N GLY A 36 -13.37 4.72 2.99
CA GLY A 36 -14.50 3.78 2.97
C GLY A 36 -15.12 3.42 4.33
N GLU A 37 -14.54 3.90 5.45
CA GLU A 37 -15.10 3.74 6.79
C GLU A 37 -15.94 4.96 7.23
N CYS A 38 -15.39 6.18 7.08
CA CYS A 38 -16.04 7.40 7.59
C CYS A 38 -16.54 8.36 6.50
N GLY A 39 -16.36 8.01 5.22
CA GLY A 39 -16.80 8.76 4.05
C GLY A 39 -16.07 10.09 3.81
N LYS A 40 -15.02 10.40 4.58
CA LYS A 40 -14.27 11.65 4.43
C LYS A 40 -13.11 11.48 3.47
N GLU A 41 -12.93 12.46 2.59
CA GLU A 41 -11.78 12.55 1.70
C GLU A 41 -10.52 13.01 2.45
N PHE A 42 -9.37 12.48 2.03
CA PHE A 42 -8.07 12.92 2.53
C PHE A 42 -6.96 12.63 1.52
N ASN A 43 -5.90 13.43 1.57
CA ASN A 43 -4.73 13.26 0.73
C ASN A 43 -3.92 12.01 1.11
N SER A 44 -3.68 11.12 0.16
CA SER A 44 -2.98 9.85 0.40
C SER A 44 -1.52 10.05 0.86
N LYS A 45 -0.72 10.85 0.15
CA LYS A 45 0.71 11.07 0.47
C LYS A 45 0.92 11.69 1.84
N ARG A 46 0.17 12.74 2.18
CA ARG A 46 0.30 13.46 3.46
C ARG A 46 -0.06 12.60 4.67
N ASN A 47 -0.75 11.50 4.45
CA ASN A 47 -1.20 10.57 5.49
C ASN A 47 -0.55 9.18 5.36
N ALA A 48 0.54 9.08 4.59
CA ALA A 48 1.39 7.89 4.54
C ALA A 48 2.15 7.72 5.86
N VAL A 49 2.28 6.47 6.32
CA VAL A 49 2.89 6.14 7.63
C VAL A 49 4.04 5.15 7.55
N ASP A 50 4.05 4.28 6.54
CA ASP A 50 5.13 3.32 6.29
C ASP A 50 5.13 2.97 4.80
N ARG A 51 6.27 2.54 4.28
CA ARG A 51 6.42 2.08 2.89
C ARG A 51 7.31 0.86 2.88
N ALA A 52 6.90 -0.16 2.14
CA ALA A 52 7.63 -1.42 2.09
C ALA A 52 7.62 -2.00 0.68
N LEU A 53 8.73 -2.65 0.32
CA LEU A 53 8.79 -3.50 -0.85
C LEU A 53 8.46 -4.94 -0.43
N LEU A 54 7.37 -5.48 -0.97
CA LEU A 54 6.98 -6.87 -0.77
C LEU A 54 7.61 -7.74 -1.85
N GLU A 55 8.15 -8.90 -1.45
CA GLU A 55 8.58 -9.96 -2.37
C GLU A 55 7.53 -11.07 -2.36
N PHE A 56 7.05 -11.44 -3.55
CA PHE A 56 6.12 -12.53 -3.79
C PHE A 56 6.88 -13.71 -4.38
N SER A 57 6.75 -14.87 -3.77
CA SER A 57 7.20 -16.13 -4.34
C SER A 57 6.05 -16.74 -5.14
N LEU A 58 6.30 -17.05 -6.41
CA LEU A 58 5.31 -17.63 -7.34
C LEU A 58 5.70 -19.05 -7.72
N ASP A 59 4.73 -19.91 -7.97
CA ASP A 59 4.94 -21.22 -8.60
C ASP A 59 5.19 -21.09 -10.11
N GLU A 60 5.18 -22.20 -10.85
CA GLU A 60 5.35 -22.22 -12.30
C GLU A 60 4.11 -21.72 -13.08
N ASN A 61 2.93 -21.74 -12.46
CA ASN A 61 1.67 -21.26 -13.05
C ASN A 61 1.43 -19.76 -12.79
N GLY A 62 2.25 -19.13 -11.94
CA GLY A 62 2.12 -17.73 -11.55
C GLY A 62 1.26 -17.51 -10.31
N GLU A 63 0.89 -18.56 -9.58
CA GLU A 63 0.14 -18.47 -8.33
C GLU A 63 1.07 -18.08 -7.17
N ILE A 64 0.60 -17.17 -6.31
CA ILE A 64 1.34 -16.71 -5.13
C ILE A 64 1.39 -17.83 -4.08
N GLN A 65 2.60 -18.16 -3.66
CA GLN A 65 2.87 -19.18 -2.64
C GLN A 65 3.29 -18.57 -1.30
N ASP A 66 4.00 -17.43 -1.33
CA ASP A 66 4.48 -16.74 -0.13
C ASP A 66 4.65 -15.24 -0.39
N VAL A 67 4.52 -14.43 0.67
CA VAL A 67 4.75 -12.98 0.63
C VAL A 67 5.52 -12.55 1.88
N LYS A 68 6.59 -11.78 1.68
CA LYS A 68 7.38 -11.22 2.78
C LYS A 68 7.83 -9.79 2.52
N ILE A 69 8.16 -9.07 3.59
CA ILE A 69 8.78 -7.75 3.49
C ILE A 69 10.24 -7.94 3.08
N ALA A 70 10.59 -7.46 1.88
CA ALA A 70 11.97 -7.45 1.40
C ALA A 70 12.74 -6.26 1.97
N LYS A 71 12.08 -5.11 2.13
CA LYS A 71 12.69 -3.87 2.62
C LYS A 71 11.64 -2.87 3.09
N HIS A 72 11.91 -2.13 4.17
CA HIS A 72 11.24 -0.87 4.50
C HIS A 72 11.93 0.31 3.78
N LEU A 73 11.14 1.20 3.19
CA LEU A 73 11.58 2.29 2.31
C LEU A 73 11.43 3.67 2.96
#